data_AF-A0A0C3HB47-F1
#
_entry.id   AF-A0A0C3HB47-F1
#
_cell.length_a   1.000
_cell.length_b   1.000
_cell.length_c   1.000
_cell.angle_alpha   90.00
_cell.angle_beta   90.00
_cell.angle_gamma   90.00
#
_symmetry.space_group_name_H-M   'P 1'
#
loop_
_entity.id
_entity.type
_entity.pdbx_description
1 polymer ?
#
loop_
_entity_poly.entity_id
_entity_poly.type
_entity_poly.pdbx_seq_one_letter_code
_entity_poly.pdbx_strand_id
1 'polypeptide(L)'
;MASRSTSPGGVLLRASRLFAIPPTLPRPLPNLSSNQSFGSDTATLPHPVNLSITSPQASLARGDWGLKRPLPLRSTTKTSTPVIRVDAIDTYEQVTDYASAADHTLTLRKWEEMDIHLSTPPRKSRSSLGFVDAGGRGQRSVFDDKIDSTTQSHTGEQGQDARWRFDGPWVAGLTDGQFGTYVTRQVRKRKPEFIKMLRMTCAEAATKENQRTAMEQGEEVGQPVRASEITEEQFSKYMKTLRHDRVELYRHIRKFLDLPPAPNPLLPGGNDWLSSVLDGTRESPTDIKDVQPTSDSPYADSGPPKTHPSAGLSYGRTSAHTFNHPVYGPQSKKPPVKARVVMPKGAAPGNFAPLLGVGGFVVDVPSGENSFNLRSSGSRSTGNAIPGLVNIEPDKVGGSKAYVHPKSASVDPKGRVILKVEQADPEAVAVLEGRVDEIPRQEIMQTKGLLARLQHTRSPRGYGLSVGDFGGESETANKP
;
A
#
# COMPACT_ATOMS: atom_id res chain seq x y z
N MET A 1 21.04 37.91 -23.22
CA MET A 1 21.01 36.58 -23.88
C MET A 1 19.65 36.41 -24.52
N ALA A 2 19.50 36.79 -25.80
CA ALA A 2 18.24 36.64 -26.51
C ALA A 2 17.89 35.14 -26.63
N SER A 3 16.79 34.71 -26.03
CA SER A 3 16.27 33.36 -26.22
C SER A 3 16.01 33.17 -27.70
N ARG A 4 16.83 32.35 -28.37
CA ARG A 4 16.64 32.00 -29.77
C ARG A 4 15.25 31.37 -29.89
N SER A 5 14.29 32.10 -30.45
CA SER A 5 12.90 31.65 -30.57
C SER A 5 12.89 30.33 -31.33
N THR A 6 12.34 29.28 -30.73
CA THR A 6 12.17 27.97 -31.37
C THR A 6 11.44 28.16 -32.70
N SER A 7 11.88 27.45 -33.75
CA SER A 7 11.20 27.52 -35.06
C SER A 7 9.74 27.05 -34.95
N PRO A 8 8.83 27.54 -35.81
CA PRO A 8 7.44 27.11 -35.79
C PRO A 8 7.27 25.58 -35.86
N GLY A 9 8.09 24.90 -36.68
CA GLY A 9 8.12 23.44 -36.76
C GLY A 9 8.60 22.77 -35.46
N GLY A 10 9.60 23.34 -34.78
CA GLY A 10 10.06 22.82 -33.49
C GLY A 10 9.01 22.93 -32.38
N VAL A 11 8.18 23.99 -32.41
CA VAL A 11 7.05 24.15 -31.47
C VAL A 11 5.99 23.07 -31.71
N LEU A 12 5.65 22.78 -32.97
CA LEU A 12 4.70 21.73 -33.33
C LEU A 12 5.20 20.33 -32.93
N LEU A 13 6.48 20.03 -33.15
CA LEU A 13 7.08 18.76 -32.73
C LEU A 13 7.03 18.59 -31.21
N ARG A 14 7.32 19.64 -30.44
CA ARG A 14 7.27 19.62 -28.98
C ARG A 14 5.86 19.31 -28.44
N ALA A 15 4.82 19.78 -29.11
CA ALA A 15 3.43 19.52 -28.75
C ALA A 15 2.85 18.24 -29.40
N SER A 16 3.62 17.54 -30.22
CA SER A 16 3.15 16.36 -30.95
C SER A 16 2.92 15.16 -30.03
N ARG A 17 1.99 14.27 -30.41
CA ARG A 17 1.68 13.06 -29.65
C ARG A 17 2.85 12.08 -29.56
N LEU A 18 3.71 12.04 -30.58
CA LEU A 18 4.89 11.19 -30.59
C LEU A 18 5.92 11.63 -29.53
N PHE A 19 6.09 12.95 -29.35
CA PHE A 19 6.98 13.51 -28.33
C PHE A 19 6.40 13.47 -26.91
N ALA A 20 5.10 13.18 -26.79
CA ALA A 20 4.44 12.92 -25.51
C ALA A 20 4.61 11.48 -25.01
N ILE A 21 5.21 10.58 -25.81
CA ILE A 21 5.52 9.22 -25.37
C ILE A 21 6.58 9.29 -24.26
N PRO A 22 6.31 8.74 -23.06
CA PRO A 22 7.26 8.77 -21.97
C PRO A 22 8.47 7.87 -22.28
N PRO A 23 9.65 8.19 -21.72
CA PRO A 23 10.78 7.27 -21.76
C PRO A 23 10.42 5.96 -21.04
N THR A 24 10.99 4.86 -21.51
CA THR A 24 10.74 3.54 -20.92
C THR A 24 11.26 3.45 -19.49
N LEU A 25 10.46 2.85 -18.61
CA LEU A 25 10.85 2.66 -17.22
C LEU A 25 11.89 1.53 -17.10
N PRO A 26 12.80 1.59 -16.11
CA PRO A 26 13.75 0.51 -15.88
C PRO A 26 13.00 -0.77 -15.54
N ARG A 27 13.36 -1.87 -16.22
CA ARG A 27 12.75 -3.18 -15.95
C ARG A 27 12.99 -3.59 -14.49
N PRO A 28 12.00 -4.18 -13.81
CA PRO A 28 12.17 -4.66 -12.45
C PRO A 28 13.21 -5.77 -12.44
N LEU A 29 14.32 -5.54 -11.74
CA LEU A 29 15.39 -6.51 -11.61
C LEU A 29 14.89 -7.73 -10.79
N PRO A 30 15.23 -8.96 -11.19
CA PRO A 30 15.03 -10.12 -10.33
C PRO A 30 15.80 -9.91 -9.03
N ASN A 31 15.30 -10.47 -7.92
CA ASN A 31 16.01 -10.40 -6.65
C ASN A 31 17.40 -11.02 -6.85
N LEU A 32 18.47 -10.27 -6.54
CA LEU A 32 19.85 -10.76 -6.49
C LEU A 32 20.06 -11.69 -5.28
N SER A 33 19.19 -12.69 -5.13
CA SER A 33 19.38 -13.81 -4.21
C SER A 33 20.27 -14.85 -4.90
N SER A 34 20.99 -15.64 -4.10
CA SER A 34 21.83 -16.76 -4.54
C SER A 34 21.06 -17.85 -5.32
N ASN A 35 19.74 -17.80 -5.36
CA ASN A 35 18.92 -18.71 -6.14
C ASN A 35 18.87 -18.24 -7.60
N GLN A 36 19.25 -19.12 -8.53
CA GLN A 36 19.14 -18.90 -9.97
C GLN A 36 17.73 -18.41 -10.32
N SER A 37 17.63 -17.18 -10.82
CA SER A 37 16.36 -16.63 -11.28
C SER A 37 16.18 -17.01 -12.75
N PHE A 38 15.33 -18.00 -13.00
CA PHE A 38 14.93 -18.38 -14.36
C PHE A 38 13.72 -17.52 -14.76
N GLY A 39 13.97 -16.36 -15.34
CA GLY A 39 12.94 -15.52 -15.95
C GLY A 39 12.90 -15.73 -17.46
N SER A 40 11.71 -15.84 -18.04
CA SER A 40 11.55 -15.72 -19.49
C SER A 40 11.52 -14.25 -19.87
N ASP A 41 12.21 -13.85 -20.94
CA ASP A 41 12.16 -12.48 -21.47
C ASP A 41 10.76 -12.07 -21.94
N THR A 42 9.90 -13.07 -22.21
CA THR A 42 8.50 -12.89 -22.61
C THR A 42 7.51 -12.93 -21.46
N ALA A 43 7.96 -13.19 -20.22
CA ALA A 43 7.08 -13.21 -19.06
C ALA A 43 6.54 -11.80 -18.77
N THR A 44 5.25 -11.71 -18.44
CA THR A 44 4.61 -10.45 -18.07
C THR A 44 5.30 -9.86 -16.84
N LEU A 45 5.64 -8.58 -16.91
CA LEU A 45 6.29 -7.87 -15.82
C LEU A 45 5.30 -7.57 -14.68
N PRO A 46 5.78 -7.27 -13.47
CA PRO A 46 4.92 -6.82 -12.36
C PRO A 46 4.13 -5.53 -12.64
N HIS A 47 4.66 -4.63 -13.47
CA HIS A 47 4.05 -3.36 -13.86
C HIS A 47 4.46 -3.00 -15.29
N PRO A 48 3.66 -2.20 -16.02
CA PRO A 48 3.99 -1.78 -17.38
C PRO A 48 5.22 -0.85 -17.39
N VAL A 49 6.12 -1.08 -18.36
CA VAL A 49 7.33 -0.25 -18.56
C VAL A 49 7.23 0.67 -19.78
N ASN A 50 6.36 0.34 -20.73
CA ASN A 50 6.12 1.09 -21.96
C ASN A 50 4.67 1.56 -22.01
N LEU A 51 4.42 2.65 -22.74
CA LEU A 51 3.08 3.16 -23.00
C LEU A 51 2.28 2.18 -23.89
N SER A 52 1.03 1.96 -23.52
CA SER A 52 0.03 1.28 -24.36
C SER A 52 -0.56 2.26 -25.38
N ILE A 53 -0.49 1.91 -26.67
CA ILE A 53 -0.97 2.72 -27.78
C ILE A 53 -2.16 2.01 -28.45
N THR A 54 -3.18 2.77 -28.80
CA THR A 54 -4.36 2.31 -29.55
C THR A 54 -4.57 3.19 -30.78
N SER A 55 -5.13 2.63 -31.85
CA SER A 55 -5.54 3.37 -33.04
C SER A 55 -7.05 3.22 -33.30
N PRO A 56 -7.69 4.21 -33.95
CA PRO A 56 -9.08 4.06 -34.39
C PRO A 56 -9.21 2.93 -35.43
N GLN A 57 -10.37 2.29 -35.48
CA GLN A 57 -10.62 1.13 -36.35
C GLN A 57 -10.29 1.39 -37.84
N ALA A 58 -10.57 2.59 -38.35
CA ALA A 58 -10.30 2.96 -39.75
C ALA A 58 -8.79 3.06 -40.08
N SER A 59 -7.96 3.48 -39.12
CA SER A 59 -6.49 3.51 -39.30
C SER A 59 -5.89 2.12 -39.05
N LEU A 60 -6.40 1.40 -38.06
CA LEU A 60 -6.03 0.02 -37.76
C LEU A 60 -6.20 -0.92 -38.97
N ALA A 61 -7.31 -0.80 -39.72
CA ALA A 61 -7.54 -1.58 -40.94
C ALA A 61 -6.45 -1.37 -42.01
N ARG A 62 -5.77 -0.23 -41.99
CA ARG A 62 -4.65 0.13 -42.88
C ARG A 62 -3.27 -0.12 -42.25
N GLY A 63 -3.23 -0.60 -41.00
CA GLY A 63 -1.99 -0.78 -40.25
C GLY A 63 -1.37 0.54 -39.79
N ASP A 64 -2.13 1.65 -39.82
CA ASP A 64 -1.64 2.96 -39.38
C ASP A 64 -1.82 3.12 -37.87
N TRP A 65 -0.70 3.36 -37.19
CA TRP A 65 -0.61 3.59 -35.74
C TRP A 65 -0.02 4.97 -35.39
N GLY A 66 0.15 5.86 -36.37
CA GLY A 66 0.84 7.13 -36.17
C GLY A 66 2.33 6.99 -35.83
N LEU A 67 2.94 5.88 -36.26
CA LEU A 67 4.37 5.58 -36.10
C LEU A 67 5.12 5.86 -37.41
N LYS A 68 6.43 5.60 -37.41
CA LYS A 68 7.29 5.79 -38.59
C LYS A 68 6.79 5.02 -39.83
N ARG A 69 6.19 3.85 -39.63
CA ARG A 69 5.74 2.93 -40.69
C ARG A 69 4.45 2.21 -40.26
N PRO A 70 3.62 1.77 -41.21
CA PRO A 70 2.46 0.95 -40.89
C PRO A 70 2.90 -0.43 -40.37
N LEU A 71 2.16 -0.96 -39.39
CA LEU A 71 2.44 -2.26 -38.80
C LEU A 71 1.76 -3.40 -39.58
N PRO A 72 2.31 -4.63 -39.51
CA PRO A 72 1.70 -5.80 -40.16
C PRO A 72 0.26 -6.07 -39.71
N LEU A 73 -0.66 -6.18 -40.66
CA LEU A 73 -2.10 -6.42 -40.40
C LEU A 73 -2.37 -7.78 -39.74
N ARG A 74 -1.53 -8.79 -39.99
CA ARG A 74 -1.72 -10.15 -39.48
C ARG A 74 -1.73 -10.20 -37.96
N SER A 75 -0.81 -9.49 -37.31
CA SER A 75 -0.64 -9.46 -35.85
C SER A 75 -1.48 -8.38 -35.17
N THR A 76 -1.84 -7.32 -35.90
CA THR A 76 -2.48 -6.13 -35.32
C THR A 76 -3.99 -6.06 -35.52
N THR A 77 -4.52 -6.57 -36.64
CA THR A 77 -5.95 -6.41 -37.01
C THR A 77 -6.84 -7.55 -36.51
N LYS A 78 -6.32 -8.78 -36.43
CA LYS A 78 -7.11 -9.98 -36.07
C LYS A 78 -7.18 -10.21 -34.55
N THR A 79 -7.34 -9.14 -33.77
CA THR A 79 -7.45 -9.22 -32.31
C THR A 79 -8.61 -8.35 -31.82
N SER A 80 -9.31 -8.80 -30.78
CA SER A 80 -10.37 -8.01 -30.14
C SER A 80 -9.82 -6.84 -29.31
N THR A 81 -8.51 -6.86 -29.03
CA THR A 81 -7.83 -5.90 -28.16
C THR A 81 -6.62 -5.33 -28.88
N PRO A 82 -6.81 -4.41 -29.85
CA PRO A 82 -5.73 -3.85 -30.63
C PRO A 82 -4.98 -2.78 -29.83
N VAL A 83 -4.15 -3.24 -28.90
CA VAL A 83 -3.32 -2.39 -28.05
C VAL A 83 -1.87 -2.86 -28.17
N ILE A 84 -0.97 -1.96 -28.53
CA ILE A 84 0.45 -2.26 -28.72
C ILE A 84 1.32 -1.48 -27.74
N ARG A 85 2.51 -2.00 -27.49
CA ARG A 85 3.64 -1.25 -26.91
C ARG A 85 4.75 -1.22 -27.94
N VAL A 86 5.47 -0.12 -28.00
CA VAL A 86 6.60 0.08 -28.92
C VAL A 86 7.87 0.12 -28.09
N ASP A 87 8.81 -0.79 -28.39
CA ASP A 87 10.13 -0.83 -27.74
C ASP A 87 11.10 0.09 -28.49
N ALA A 88 11.08 0.06 -29.83
CA ALA A 88 11.84 0.97 -30.67
C ALA A 88 11.03 1.40 -31.89
N ILE A 89 10.97 2.71 -32.15
CA ILE A 89 10.28 3.26 -33.33
C ILE A 89 10.96 2.76 -34.62
N ASP A 90 12.28 2.63 -34.60
CA ASP A 90 13.07 2.09 -35.70
C ASP A 90 14.30 1.35 -35.17
N THR A 91 14.45 0.09 -35.58
CA THR A 91 15.61 -0.74 -35.25
C THR A 91 16.67 -0.68 -36.35
N TYR A 92 17.84 -1.26 -36.08
CA TYR A 92 18.89 -1.48 -37.10
C TYR A 92 18.37 -2.23 -38.34
N GLU A 93 17.40 -3.13 -38.14
CA GLU A 93 16.77 -3.92 -39.19
C GLU A 93 15.74 -3.12 -40.01
N GLN A 94 15.59 -1.82 -39.74
CA GLN A 94 14.63 -0.92 -40.41
C GLN A 94 13.17 -1.35 -40.19
N VAL A 95 12.90 -2.01 -39.06
CA VAL A 95 11.57 -2.43 -38.62
C VAL A 95 11.22 -1.70 -37.32
N THR A 96 9.93 -1.50 -37.07
CA THR A 96 9.46 -0.98 -35.78
C THR A 96 9.33 -2.15 -34.84
N ASP A 97 10.01 -2.12 -33.70
CA ASP A 97 9.92 -3.16 -32.69
C ASP A 97 8.72 -2.90 -31.78
N TYR A 98 7.77 -3.82 -31.78
CA TYR A 98 6.52 -3.70 -31.05
C TYR A 98 6.05 -5.06 -30.53
N ALA A 99 5.28 -5.00 -29.45
CA ALA A 99 4.63 -6.15 -28.86
C ALA A 99 3.19 -5.81 -28.48
N SER A 100 2.39 -6.84 -28.20
CA SER A 100 1.06 -6.63 -27.61
C SER A 100 1.18 -6.01 -26.22
N ALA A 101 0.36 -5.00 -25.92
CA ALA A 101 0.22 -4.42 -24.57
C ALA A 101 -1.11 -4.80 -23.90
N ALA A 102 -1.82 -5.79 -24.47
CA ALA A 102 -3.09 -6.27 -23.95
C ALA A 102 -2.94 -6.92 -22.56
N ASP A 103 -1.77 -7.50 -22.26
CA ASP A 103 -1.43 -8.08 -20.96
C ASP A 103 -1.67 -7.11 -19.80
N HIS A 104 -1.05 -5.93 -19.84
CA HIS A 104 -1.21 -4.92 -18.80
C HIS A 104 -2.51 -4.13 -18.94
N THR A 105 -2.91 -3.78 -20.16
CA THR A 105 -4.10 -2.93 -20.39
C THR A 105 -5.39 -3.63 -19.95
N LEU A 106 -5.54 -4.92 -20.26
CA LEU A 106 -6.71 -5.68 -19.81
C LEU A 106 -6.64 -6.00 -18.32
N THR A 107 -5.45 -6.19 -17.76
CA THR A 107 -5.29 -6.38 -16.32
C THR A 107 -5.71 -5.14 -15.54
N LEU A 108 -5.40 -3.94 -16.04
CA LEU A 108 -5.91 -2.69 -15.48
C LEU A 108 -7.44 -2.61 -15.54
N ARG A 109 -8.04 -2.92 -16.69
CA ARG A 109 -9.51 -2.92 -16.83
C ARG A 109 -10.18 -3.93 -15.88
N LYS A 110 -9.62 -5.13 -15.76
CA LYS A 110 -10.09 -6.14 -14.79
C LYS A 110 -9.99 -5.62 -13.35
N TRP A 111 -8.93 -4.87 -13.03
CA TRP A 111 -8.79 -4.25 -11.71
C TRP A 111 -9.89 -3.22 -11.43
N GLU A 112 -10.15 -2.34 -12.41
CA GLU A 112 -11.20 -1.34 -12.33
C GLU A 112 -12.59 -1.99 -12.21
N GLU A 113 -12.86 -3.09 -12.93
CA GLU A 113 -14.09 -3.86 -12.84
C GLU A 113 -14.30 -4.52 -11.46
N MET A 114 -13.22 -4.95 -10.79
CA MET A 114 -13.30 -5.50 -9.43
C MET A 114 -13.53 -4.42 -8.36
N ASP A 115 -13.35 -3.13 -8.71
CA ASP A 115 -13.54 -1.97 -7.85
C ASP A 115 -12.81 -2.09 -6.50
N ILE A 116 -11.51 -2.38 -6.60
CA ILE A 116 -10.60 -2.52 -5.48
C ILE A 116 -9.80 -1.24 -5.30
N HIS A 117 -9.83 -0.73 -4.08
CA HIS A 117 -9.09 0.46 -3.68
C HIS A 117 -7.77 0.09 -3.03
N LEU A 118 -6.79 0.98 -3.18
CA LEU A 118 -5.47 0.81 -2.59
C LEU A 118 -5.39 1.49 -1.23
N SER A 119 -4.87 0.76 -0.27
CA SER A 119 -4.66 1.19 1.10
C SER A 119 -3.19 1.07 1.50
N THR A 120 -2.82 1.81 2.53
CA THR A 120 -1.50 1.64 3.14
C THR A 120 -1.38 0.25 3.76
N PRO A 121 -0.19 -0.37 3.73
CA PRO A 121 0.00 -1.70 4.29
C PRO A 121 -0.43 -1.71 5.76
N PRO A 122 -1.13 -2.78 6.20
CA PRO A 122 -1.58 -2.88 7.58
C PRO A 122 -0.38 -2.94 8.52
N ARG A 123 -0.44 -2.16 9.61
CA ARG A 123 0.54 -2.28 10.68
C ARG A 123 0.45 -3.65 11.32
N LYS A 124 1.54 -4.41 11.23
CA LYS A 124 1.68 -5.67 11.96
C LYS A 124 1.94 -5.34 13.43
N SER A 125 0.90 -5.31 14.25
CA SER A 125 1.08 -5.28 15.71
C SER A 125 1.33 -6.71 16.18
N ARG A 126 2.46 -6.96 16.82
CA ARG A 126 2.67 -8.22 17.54
C ARG A 126 1.93 -8.14 18.86
N SER A 127 0.75 -8.77 18.95
CA SER A 127 0.13 -9.06 20.24
C SER A 127 0.66 -10.42 20.77
N SER A 128 0.60 -10.61 22.08
CA SER A 128 1.09 -11.82 22.76
C SER A 128 0.43 -13.14 22.30
N LEU A 129 -0.65 -13.08 21.51
CA LEU A 129 -1.38 -14.23 20.98
C LEU A 129 -1.19 -14.45 19.46
N GLY A 130 -0.14 -13.88 18.87
CA GLY A 130 0.20 -14.01 17.46
C GLY A 130 0.00 -12.72 16.66
N PHE A 131 0.30 -12.78 15.37
CA PHE A 131 0.06 -11.65 14.46
C PHE A 131 -1.45 -11.46 14.26
N VAL A 132 -2.07 -10.66 15.11
CA VAL A 132 -3.44 -10.19 14.87
C VAL A 132 -3.29 -8.91 14.06
N ASP A 133 -3.86 -8.88 12.84
CA ASP A 133 -4.09 -7.63 12.11
C ASP A 133 -4.77 -6.70 13.12
N ALA A 134 -4.10 -5.61 13.53
CA ALA A 134 -4.59 -4.71 14.57
C ALA A 134 -5.90 -4.06 14.10
N GLY A 135 -7.02 -4.75 14.30
CA GLY A 135 -8.34 -4.49 13.72
C GLY A 135 -9.04 -3.24 14.24
N GLY A 136 -8.29 -2.25 14.74
CA GLY A 136 -8.82 -0.96 15.23
C GLY A 136 -8.40 0.25 14.40
N ARG A 137 -7.35 0.16 13.55
CA ARG A 137 -7.04 1.22 12.59
C ARG A 137 -7.37 0.69 11.20
N GLY A 138 -8.55 1.06 10.70
CA GLY A 138 -9.05 0.64 9.40
C GLY A 138 -8.05 0.86 8.26
N GLN A 139 -8.27 0.17 7.15
CA GLN A 139 -7.51 0.36 5.91
C GLN A 139 -7.51 1.86 5.57
N ARG A 140 -6.35 2.50 5.66
CA ARG A 140 -6.22 3.93 5.38
C ARG A 140 -5.98 4.14 3.90
N SER A 141 -6.70 5.11 3.33
CA SER A 141 -6.53 5.47 1.93
C SER A 141 -5.10 5.93 1.67
N VAL A 142 -4.57 5.59 0.49
CA VAL A 142 -3.28 6.12 0.05
C VAL A 142 -3.35 7.63 -0.20
N PHE A 143 -4.50 8.13 -0.66
CA PHE A 143 -4.74 9.54 -0.96
C PHE A 143 -5.19 10.33 0.28
N ASP A 144 -4.54 10.10 1.41
CA ASP A 144 -4.77 10.84 2.64
C ASP A 144 -3.70 11.92 2.77
N ASP A 145 -4.11 13.16 3.09
CA ASP A 145 -3.25 14.34 3.12
C ASP A 145 -2.01 14.18 4.03
N LYS A 146 -2.08 13.33 5.06
CA LYS A 146 -0.91 13.07 5.93
C LYS A 146 0.12 12.13 5.30
N ILE A 147 -0.25 11.36 4.27
CA ILE A 147 0.57 10.32 3.65
C ILE A 147 0.97 10.73 2.24
N ASP A 148 0.01 11.19 1.44
CA ASP A 148 0.22 11.64 0.06
C ASP A 148 0.84 13.05 0.03
N SER A 149 2.07 13.13 0.54
CA SER A 149 2.88 14.32 0.47
C SER A 149 4.28 13.97 -0.02
N THR A 150 4.77 14.76 -0.96
CA THR A 150 6.11 14.62 -1.54
C THR A 150 7.08 15.69 -1.03
N THR A 151 6.57 16.79 -0.47
CA THR A 151 7.36 17.94 -0.05
C THR A 151 7.79 17.82 1.41
N GLN A 152 9.03 18.24 1.71
CA GLN A 152 9.48 18.42 3.09
C GLN A 152 8.72 19.62 3.70
N SER A 153 7.85 19.38 4.67
CA SER A 153 7.24 20.50 5.41
C SER A 153 8.28 21.09 6.37
N HIS A 154 8.52 22.40 6.28
CA HIS A 154 9.43 23.11 7.17
C HIS A 154 8.80 23.40 8.56
N THR A 155 7.47 23.29 8.68
CA THR A 155 6.69 23.80 9.81
C THR A 155 6.13 22.73 10.75
N GLY A 156 6.49 21.46 10.58
CA GLY A 156 6.09 20.40 11.51
C GLY A 156 6.84 19.10 11.30
N GLU A 157 7.55 18.64 12.33
CA GLU A 157 8.35 17.41 12.27
C GLU A 157 7.49 16.14 12.32
N GLN A 158 6.26 16.24 12.86
CA GLN A 158 5.37 15.09 13.09
C GLN A 158 4.78 14.46 11.80
N GLY A 159 4.98 15.08 10.63
CA GLY A 159 4.49 14.57 9.33
C GLY A 159 5.58 14.15 8.35
N GLN A 160 6.86 14.39 8.65
CA GLN A 160 7.94 14.12 7.69
C GLN A 160 8.18 12.63 7.46
N ASP A 161 7.93 11.80 8.48
CA ASP A 161 8.12 10.35 8.42
C ASP A 161 7.00 9.64 7.66
N ALA A 162 5.80 10.23 7.61
CA ALA A 162 4.63 9.62 6.96
C ALA A 162 4.62 9.74 5.44
N ARG A 163 5.48 10.59 4.87
CA ARG A 163 5.65 10.78 3.42
C ARG A 163 6.05 9.47 2.76
N TRP A 164 5.61 9.26 1.53
CA TRP A 164 5.96 8.05 0.77
C TRP A 164 7.19 8.26 -0.13
N ARG A 165 7.51 9.50 -0.51
CA ARG A 165 8.64 9.83 -1.40
C ARG A 165 9.77 10.51 -0.61
N PHE A 166 10.97 9.98 -0.79
CA PHE A 166 12.21 10.45 -0.19
C PHE A 166 13.30 10.54 -1.26
N ASP A 167 14.18 11.53 -1.17
CA ASP A 167 15.33 11.65 -2.07
C ASP A 167 16.46 10.68 -1.69
N GLY A 168 16.58 10.37 -0.40
CA GLY A 168 17.57 9.43 0.13
C GLY A 168 17.14 7.97 -0.06
N PRO A 169 18.11 7.03 -0.22
CA PRO A 169 17.80 5.62 -0.30
C PRO A 169 17.39 5.07 1.07
N TRP A 170 16.57 4.03 1.06
CA TRP A 170 16.28 3.27 2.28
C TRP A 170 17.46 2.36 2.63
N VAL A 171 18.22 2.74 3.67
CA VAL A 171 19.50 2.11 4.03
C VAL A 171 19.35 0.62 4.33
N ALA A 172 18.27 0.21 5.01
CA ALA A 172 18.03 -1.19 5.36
C ALA A 172 17.76 -2.11 4.14
N GLY A 173 17.40 -1.52 2.99
CA GLY A 173 17.17 -2.26 1.74
C GLY A 173 18.37 -2.31 0.79
N LEU A 174 19.47 -1.62 1.11
CA LEU A 174 20.67 -1.60 0.28
C LEU A 174 21.54 -2.84 0.53
N THR A 175 22.18 -3.34 -0.53
CA THR A 175 23.27 -4.30 -0.37
C THR A 175 24.54 -3.61 0.11
N ASP A 176 25.47 -4.35 0.72
CA ASP A 176 26.70 -3.78 1.27
C ASP A 176 27.51 -2.98 0.22
N GLY A 177 27.64 -3.52 -1.00
CA GLY A 177 28.31 -2.83 -2.11
C GLY A 177 27.59 -1.55 -2.56
N GLN A 178 26.25 -1.55 -2.57
CA GLN A 178 25.46 -0.36 -2.88
C GLN A 178 25.61 0.70 -1.79
N PHE A 179 25.60 0.28 -0.52
CA PHE A 179 25.81 1.15 0.62
C PHE A 179 27.20 1.80 0.60
N GLY A 180 28.27 1.02 0.37
CA GLY A 180 29.63 1.56 0.23
C GLY A 180 29.75 2.57 -0.92
N THR A 181 29.10 2.30 -2.05
CA THR A 181 29.05 3.23 -3.19
C THR A 181 28.29 4.51 -2.85
N TYR A 182 27.17 4.42 -2.14
CA TYR A 182 26.38 5.57 -1.70
C TYR A 182 27.16 6.46 -0.75
N VAL A 183 27.82 5.88 0.26
CA VAL A 183 28.61 6.64 1.24
C VAL A 183 29.78 7.37 0.58
N THR A 184 30.51 6.70 -0.31
CA THR A 184 31.68 7.27 -0.99
C THR A 184 31.32 8.33 -2.02
N ARG A 185 30.28 8.10 -2.84
CA ARG A 185 29.92 9.00 -3.94
C ARG A 185 29.02 10.17 -3.51
N GLN A 186 28.07 9.93 -2.61
CA GLN A 186 27.04 10.93 -2.24
C GLN A 186 27.32 11.54 -0.86
N VAL A 187 27.41 10.73 0.20
CA VAL A 187 27.46 11.22 1.58
C VAL A 187 28.76 11.97 1.88
N ARG A 188 29.91 11.41 1.51
CA ARG A 188 31.23 12.00 1.82
C ARG A 188 31.43 13.39 1.21
N LYS A 189 30.88 13.63 0.01
CA LYS A 189 31.00 14.92 -0.69
C LYS A 189 30.17 16.03 -0.05
N ARG A 190 29.07 15.68 0.63
CA ARG A 190 28.12 16.63 1.25
C ARG A 190 28.47 17.00 2.71
N LYS A 191 29.61 16.55 3.23
CA LYS A 191 30.11 16.93 4.55
C LYS A 191 30.15 18.45 4.83
N PRO A 192 30.67 19.32 3.94
CA PRO A 192 30.72 20.76 4.23
C PRO A 192 29.33 21.39 4.30
N GLU A 193 28.37 20.93 3.49
CA GLU A 193 26.97 21.36 3.55
C GLU A 193 26.31 20.94 4.87
N PHE A 194 26.57 19.71 5.32
CA PHE A 194 26.07 19.20 6.59
C PHE A 194 26.56 20.05 7.78
N ILE A 195 27.84 20.42 7.79
CA ILE A 195 28.42 21.28 8.82
C ILE A 195 27.74 22.66 8.83
N LYS A 196 27.47 23.25 7.66
CA LYS A 196 26.72 24.52 7.57
C LYS A 196 25.32 24.40 8.15
N MET A 197 24.62 23.31 7.85
CA MET A 197 23.29 23.06 8.41
C MET A 197 23.34 22.87 9.94
N LEU A 198 24.31 22.14 10.48
CA LEU A 198 24.46 22.00 11.93
C LEU A 198 24.77 23.33 12.63
N ARG A 199 25.50 24.24 11.96
CA ARG A 199 25.68 25.60 12.48
C ARG A 199 24.35 26.36 12.50
N MET A 200 23.54 26.26 11.45
CA MET A 200 22.20 26.87 11.45
C MET A 200 21.32 26.32 12.58
N THR A 201 21.28 25.00 12.79
CA THR A 201 20.47 24.40 13.86
C THR A 201 20.99 24.75 15.26
N CYS A 202 22.31 24.89 15.42
CA CYS A 202 22.91 25.39 16.65
C CYS A 202 22.50 26.86 16.93
N ALA A 203 22.38 27.70 15.89
CA ALA A 203 21.91 29.08 16.02
C ALA A 203 20.44 29.13 16.46
N GLU A 204 19.61 28.28 15.84
CA GLU A 204 18.21 28.14 16.19
C GLU A 204 18.02 27.62 17.62
N ALA A 205 18.84 26.65 18.04
CA ALA A 205 18.82 26.12 19.41
C ALA A 205 19.22 27.19 20.44
N ALA A 206 20.31 27.94 20.18
CA ALA A 206 20.73 29.04 21.05
C ALA A 206 19.67 30.15 21.11
N THR A 207 19.02 30.46 19.98
CA THR A 207 17.92 31.44 19.94
C THR A 207 16.73 30.97 20.78
N LYS A 208 16.37 29.69 20.71
CA LYS A 208 15.28 29.11 21.53
C LYS A 208 15.63 29.09 23.02
N GLU A 209 16.88 28.82 23.37
CA GLU A 209 17.34 28.86 24.76
C GLU A 209 17.29 30.29 25.31
N ASN A 210 17.81 31.26 24.56
CA ASN A 210 17.73 32.68 24.90
C ASN A 210 16.28 33.17 25.04
N GLN A 211 15.39 32.74 24.14
CA GLN A 211 13.95 33.03 24.22
C GLN A 211 13.32 32.46 25.49
N ARG A 212 13.68 31.23 25.85
CA ARG A 212 13.16 30.57 27.05
C ARG A 212 13.67 31.26 28.32
N THR A 213 14.95 31.60 28.40
CA THR A 213 15.50 32.31 29.57
C THR A 213 14.94 33.71 29.71
N ALA A 214 14.75 34.43 28.61
CA ALA A 214 14.11 35.76 28.61
C ALA A 214 12.65 35.67 29.10
N MET A 215 11.91 34.65 28.67
CA MET A 215 10.53 34.41 29.14
C MET A 215 10.48 34.05 30.64
N GLU A 216 11.43 33.25 31.13
CA GLU A 216 11.54 32.88 32.55
C GLU A 216 11.94 34.08 33.43
N GLN A 217 12.75 35.01 32.89
CA GLN A 217 13.22 36.22 33.58
C GLN A 217 12.32 37.45 33.38
N GLY A 218 11.32 37.37 32.51
CA GLY A 218 10.40 38.48 32.19
C GLY A 218 11.01 39.59 31.35
N GLU A 219 12.14 39.33 30.67
CA GLU A 219 12.82 40.28 29.79
C GLU A 219 12.34 40.16 28.33
N GLU A 220 12.53 41.22 27.53
CA GLU A 220 12.18 41.20 26.12
C GLU A 220 13.06 40.22 25.32
N VAL A 221 12.43 39.49 24.39
CA VAL A 221 13.12 38.51 23.54
C VAL A 221 14.17 39.21 22.67
N GLY A 222 15.44 38.90 22.91
CA GLY A 222 16.56 39.38 22.09
C GLY A 222 16.50 38.96 20.62
N GLN A 223 17.32 39.60 19.77
CA GLN A 223 17.39 39.29 18.33
C GLN A 223 17.82 37.83 18.08
N PRO A 224 17.30 37.18 17.02
CA PRO A 224 17.65 35.80 16.70
C PRO A 224 19.13 35.67 16.29
N VAL A 225 19.83 34.73 16.93
CA VAL A 225 21.27 34.47 16.68
C VAL A 225 21.45 33.92 15.28
N ARG A 226 22.34 34.53 14.49
CA ARG A 226 22.61 34.06 13.11
C ARG A 226 23.68 32.98 13.09
N ALA A 227 23.62 32.11 12.09
CA ALA A 227 24.58 31.01 11.92
C ALA A 227 26.05 31.46 11.76
N SER A 228 26.29 32.72 11.36
CA SER A 228 27.62 33.32 11.24
C SER A 228 28.22 33.80 12.57
N GLU A 229 27.39 33.94 13.61
CA GLU A 229 27.79 34.49 14.92
C GLU A 229 28.22 33.40 15.91
N ILE A 230 28.08 32.14 15.53
CA ILE A 230 28.44 30.99 16.37
C ILE A 230 29.95 30.81 16.40
N THR A 231 30.51 30.80 17.61
CA THR A 231 31.93 30.54 17.81
C THR A 231 32.25 29.06 17.60
N GLU A 232 33.49 28.75 17.20
CA GLU A 232 33.91 27.37 16.96
C GLU A 232 33.86 26.52 18.24
N GLU A 233 34.06 27.14 19.41
CA GLU A 233 33.94 26.49 20.71
C GLU A 233 32.50 26.03 21.00
N GLN A 234 31.51 26.91 20.79
CA GLN A 234 30.09 26.60 20.94
C GLN A 234 29.69 25.46 20.02
N PHE A 235 30.14 25.51 18.76
CA PHE A 235 29.90 24.45 17.79
C PHE A 235 30.53 23.11 18.20
N SER A 236 31.76 23.13 18.73
CA SER A 236 32.44 21.92 19.20
C SER A 236 31.72 21.28 20.40
N LYS A 237 31.18 22.10 21.31
CA LYS A 237 30.38 21.64 22.46
C LYS A 237 29.08 21.01 21.98
N TYR A 238 28.40 21.65 21.03
CA TYR A 238 27.19 21.12 20.40
C TYR A 238 27.44 19.79 19.65
N MET A 239 28.59 19.64 18.99
CA MET A 239 28.96 18.35 18.40
C MET A 239 29.19 17.26 19.46
N LYS A 240 29.75 17.60 20.62
CA LYS A 240 29.95 16.63 21.72
C LYS A 240 28.63 16.18 22.32
N THR A 241 27.67 17.09 22.49
CA THR A 241 26.31 16.74 22.98
C THR A 241 25.60 15.83 21.99
N LEU A 242 25.63 16.13 20.69
CA LEU A 242 25.07 15.27 19.65
C LEU A 242 25.73 13.87 19.55
N ARG A 243 27.00 13.71 19.97
CA ARG A 243 27.62 12.38 20.04
C ARG A 243 27.06 11.52 21.17
N HIS A 244 26.60 12.16 22.24
CA HIS A 244 25.96 11.48 23.38
C HIS A 244 24.49 11.22 23.06
N ASP A 245 23.79 12.17 22.43
CA ASP A 245 22.42 12.01 21.97
C ASP A 245 22.36 11.52 20.51
N ARG A 246 22.40 10.18 20.35
CA ARG A 246 22.35 9.54 19.03
C ARG A 246 21.03 9.75 18.32
N VAL A 247 19.92 9.91 19.05
CA VAL A 247 18.58 10.04 18.47
C VAL A 247 18.47 11.37 17.73
N GLU A 248 18.87 12.46 18.39
CA GLU A 248 18.91 13.78 17.76
C GLU A 248 19.91 13.83 16.61
N LEU A 249 21.10 13.23 16.76
CA LEU A 249 22.06 13.15 15.65
C LEU A 249 21.46 12.43 14.43
N TYR A 250 20.76 11.31 14.63
CA TYR A 250 20.10 10.60 13.54
C TYR A 250 18.95 11.40 12.93
N ARG A 251 18.20 12.18 13.72
CA ARG A 251 17.16 13.11 13.20
C ARG A 251 17.79 14.13 12.24
N HIS A 252 18.90 14.75 12.63
CA HIS A 252 19.61 15.72 11.80
C HIS A 252 20.19 15.08 10.52
N ILE A 253 20.77 13.89 10.63
CA ILE A 253 21.29 13.14 9.47
C ILE A 253 20.15 12.77 8.51
N ARG A 254 19.02 12.25 9.03
CA ARG A 254 17.85 11.88 8.23
C ARG A 254 17.26 13.10 7.52
N LYS A 255 17.09 14.22 8.22
CA LYS A 255 16.59 15.47 7.63
C LYS A 255 17.50 15.99 6.51
N PHE A 256 18.82 15.91 6.67
CA PHE A 256 19.78 16.41 5.69
C PHE A 256 19.91 15.54 4.43
N LEU A 257 19.93 14.23 4.63
CA LEU A 257 20.04 13.25 3.56
C LEU A 257 18.67 12.83 3.01
N ASP A 258 17.59 13.40 3.55
CA ASP A 258 16.18 13.03 3.32
C ASP A 258 15.99 11.51 3.30
N LEU A 259 16.47 10.86 4.36
CA LEU A 259 16.39 9.40 4.49
C LEU A 259 15.02 8.99 5.00
N PRO A 260 14.45 7.89 4.48
CA PRO A 260 13.24 7.30 5.04
C PRO A 260 13.44 6.89 6.51
N PRO A 261 12.36 6.78 7.30
CA PRO A 261 12.46 6.30 8.67
C PRO A 261 13.09 4.90 8.70
N ALA A 262 13.92 4.66 9.72
CA ALA A 262 14.44 3.32 9.95
C ALA A 262 13.29 2.38 10.34
N PRO A 263 13.41 1.08 10.04
CA PRO A 263 12.48 0.10 10.56
C PRO A 263 12.39 0.23 12.08
N ASN A 264 11.19 0.06 12.62
CA ASN A 264 11.03 0.10 14.06
C ASN A 264 11.88 -1.03 14.65
N PRO A 265 12.69 -0.78 15.70
CA PRO A 265 13.43 -1.85 16.34
C PRO A 265 12.42 -2.93 16.70
N LEU A 266 12.61 -4.12 16.12
CA LEU A 266 11.88 -5.29 16.55
C LEU A 266 12.21 -5.44 18.02
N LEU A 267 11.27 -5.10 18.91
CA LEU A 267 11.36 -5.51 20.30
C LEU A 267 11.71 -7.00 20.27
N PRO A 268 12.80 -7.43 20.93
CA PRO A 268 13.24 -8.81 20.94
C PRO A 268 12.04 -9.70 21.26
N GLY A 269 11.61 -10.48 20.28
CA GLY A 269 10.39 -11.26 20.37
C GLY A 269 10.58 -12.41 21.34
N GLY A 270 9.75 -12.47 22.39
CA GLY A 270 9.26 -13.67 23.07
C GLY A 270 10.25 -14.56 23.85
N ASN A 271 11.47 -14.73 23.35
CA ASN A 271 12.46 -15.65 23.91
C ASN A 271 13.53 -14.89 24.71
N ASP A 272 13.85 -13.65 24.32
CA ASP A 272 14.80 -12.79 25.04
C ASP A 272 14.21 -12.21 26.33
N TRP A 273 12.89 -11.98 26.36
CA TRP A 273 12.21 -11.62 27.61
C TRP A 273 12.15 -12.80 28.58
N LEU A 274 11.84 -14.00 28.08
CA LEU A 274 11.82 -15.21 28.91
C LEU A 274 13.22 -15.58 29.41
N SER A 275 14.26 -15.45 28.58
CA SER A 275 15.65 -15.65 29.01
C SER A 275 16.10 -14.58 29.99
N SER A 276 15.81 -13.29 29.78
CA SER A 276 16.07 -12.21 30.75
C SER A 276 15.37 -12.44 32.10
N VAL A 277 14.14 -12.96 32.09
CA VAL A 277 13.38 -13.30 33.31
C VAL A 277 13.91 -14.55 33.99
N LEU A 278 14.39 -15.55 33.23
CA LEU A 278 14.99 -16.78 33.76
C LEU A 278 16.42 -16.57 34.27
N ASP A 279 17.18 -15.64 33.69
CA ASP A 279 18.60 -15.38 34.00
C ASP A 279 18.78 -14.32 35.12
N GLY A 280 17.70 -13.91 35.78
CA GLY A 280 17.72 -13.04 36.97
C GLY A 280 18.18 -11.59 36.71
N THR A 281 18.50 -11.24 35.47
CA THR A 281 18.88 -9.88 35.06
C THR A 281 17.62 -9.04 34.91
N ARG A 282 17.12 -8.54 36.03
CA ARG A 282 16.18 -7.41 36.08
C ARG A 282 16.89 -6.12 35.67
N GLU A 283 17.31 -6.03 34.41
CA GLU A 283 17.41 -4.73 33.77
C GLU A 283 16.03 -4.44 33.18
N SER A 284 15.21 -3.72 33.95
CA SER A 284 14.09 -3.02 33.38
C SER A 284 14.64 -2.12 32.27
N PRO A 285 14.10 -2.14 31.04
CA PRO A 285 14.43 -1.15 30.02
C PRO A 285 13.79 0.20 30.42
N THR A 286 14.30 0.78 31.50
CA THR A 286 13.90 2.08 32.05
C THR A 286 14.86 3.19 31.62
N ASP A 287 15.94 2.87 30.92
CA ASP A 287 16.69 3.86 30.14
C ASP A 287 15.95 4.16 28.83
N ILE A 288 14.91 4.98 28.96
CA ILE A 288 14.07 5.55 27.89
C ILE A 288 14.90 6.40 26.88
N LYS A 289 16.21 6.57 27.09
CA LYS A 289 17.11 7.34 26.23
C LYS A 289 17.53 6.60 24.94
N ASP A 290 17.41 5.28 24.90
CA ASP A 290 17.82 4.47 23.73
C ASP A 290 16.64 3.90 22.92
N VAL A 291 15.39 4.20 23.31
CA VAL A 291 14.22 3.80 22.52
C VAL A 291 14.14 4.71 21.31
N GLN A 292 14.59 4.21 20.15
CA GLN A 292 14.41 4.91 18.88
C GLN A 292 12.93 5.31 18.74
N PRO A 293 12.62 6.57 18.39
CA PRO A 293 11.25 7.00 18.20
C PRO A 293 10.61 6.10 17.14
N THR A 294 9.53 5.42 17.51
CA THR A 294 8.77 4.58 16.59
C THR A 294 8.16 5.48 15.52
N SER A 295 8.50 5.25 14.26
CA SER A 295 8.03 6.13 13.19
C SER A 295 6.54 5.91 12.95
N ASP A 296 5.79 6.99 12.71
CA ASP A 296 4.36 6.86 12.37
C ASP A 296 4.13 6.46 10.90
N SER A 297 5.21 6.16 10.16
CA SER A 297 5.10 5.72 8.78
C SER A 297 4.48 4.31 8.69
N PRO A 298 3.62 4.04 7.70
CA PRO A 298 3.13 2.68 7.44
C PRO A 298 4.18 1.81 6.74
N TYR A 299 5.24 2.43 6.22
CA TYR A 299 6.28 1.81 5.41
C TYR A 299 7.60 1.57 6.16
N ALA A 300 7.65 1.82 7.47
CA ALA A 300 8.87 1.73 8.27
C ALA A 300 9.59 0.38 8.08
N ASP A 301 8.84 -0.71 8.17
CA ASP A 301 9.39 -2.07 8.19
C ASP A 301 9.72 -2.60 6.79
N SER A 302 8.93 -2.24 5.78
CA SER A 302 9.13 -2.68 4.40
C SER A 302 10.08 -1.78 3.60
N GLY A 303 10.25 -0.53 4.06
CA GLY A 303 10.77 0.58 3.28
C GLY A 303 9.66 1.32 2.52
N PRO A 304 9.87 2.59 2.15
CA PRO A 304 8.94 3.37 1.35
C PRO A 304 8.83 2.83 -0.09
N PRO A 305 7.68 2.99 -0.76
CA PRO A 305 7.51 2.52 -2.11
C PRO A 305 8.27 3.35 -3.14
N LYS A 306 8.82 2.67 -4.16
CA LYS A 306 9.54 3.32 -5.28
C LYS A 306 8.64 4.22 -6.14
N THR A 307 7.34 3.96 -6.13
CA THR A 307 6.31 4.72 -6.86
C THR A 307 5.24 5.16 -5.88
N HIS A 308 4.32 6.01 -6.32
CA HIS A 308 3.17 6.41 -5.50
C HIS A 308 2.46 5.16 -4.98
N PRO A 309 1.94 5.11 -3.73
CA PRO A 309 1.43 3.86 -3.18
C PRO A 309 0.16 3.34 -3.86
N SER A 310 -0.49 4.13 -4.73
CA SER A 310 -1.55 3.66 -5.63
C SER A 310 -1.02 3.03 -6.93
N ALA A 311 0.25 3.23 -7.26
CA ALA A 311 0.90 2.87 -8.52
C ALA A 311 0.13 3.29 -9.79
N GLY A 312 -0.84 4.22 -9.69
CA GLY A 312 -1.73 4.60 -10.78
C GLY A 312 -2.76 3.54 -11.20
N LEU A 313 -2.99 2.50 -10.37
CA LEU A 313 -3.92 1.40 -10.69
C LEU A 313 -5.38 1.71 -10.35
N SER A 314 -5.61 2.44 -9.25
CA SER A 314 -6.94 2.86 -8.81
C SER A 314 -6.84 4.19 -8.08
N TYR A 315 -7.83 5.05 -8.28
CA TYR A 315 -7.89 6.40 -7.73
C TYR A 315 -9.02 6.60 -6.72
N GLY A 316 -9.86 5.59 -6.49
CA GLY A 316 -10.88 5.71 -5.46
C GLY A 316 -10.26 5.62 -4.07
N ARG A 317 -10.86 6.34 -3.11
CA ARG A 317 -10.29 6.48 -1.76
C ARG A 317 -10.71 5.35 -0.83
N THR A 318 -11.92 4.80 -1.02
CA THR A 318 -12.53 3.80 -0.15
C THR A 318 -13.53 2.95 -0.90
N SER A 319 -13.67 1.68 -0.51
CA SER A 319 -14.71 0.75 -0.94
C SER A 319 -15.92 0.72 0.00
N ALA A 320 -16.08 1.72 0.88
CA ALA A 320 -17.19 1.82 1.83
C ALA A 320 -18.51 2.25 1.15
N HIS A 321 -18.94 1.46 0.17
CA HIS A 321 -20.24 1.55 -0.48
C HIS A 321 -20.79 0.14 -0.69
N THR A 322 -22.10 0.00 -0.73
CA THR A 322 -22.79 -1.28 -0.91
C THR A 322 -23.26 -1.43 -2.35
N PHE A 323 -23.08 -2.63 -2.90
CA PHE A 323 -23.62 -2.97 -4.21
C PHE A 323 -25.12 -3.21 -4.09
N ASN A 324 -25.92 -2.45 -4.84
CA ASN A 324 -27.37 -2.63 -4.87
C ASN A 324 -27.77 -3.56 -6.01
N HIS A 325 -28.17 -4.78 -5.67
CA HIS A 325 -28.64 -5.75 -6.66
C HIS A 325 -30.07 -5.38 -7.12
N PRO A 326 -30.40 -5.41 -8.43
CA PRO A 326 -31.71 -4.97 -8.93
C PRO A 326 -32.93 -5.65 -8.28
N VAL A 327 -32.81 -6.95 -7.98
CA VAL A 327 -33.89 -7.76 -7.39
C VAL A 327 -33.81 -7.84 -5.85
N TYR A 328 -32.66 -8.24 -5.31
CA TYR A 328 -32.48 -8.51 -3.88
C TYR A 328 -32.10 -7.29 -3.03
N GLY A 329 -31.87 -6.13 -3.66
CA GLY A 329 -31.49 -4.90 -2.96
C GLY A 329 -30.02 -4.88 -2.51
N PRO A 330 -29.68 -4.08 -1.48
CA PRO A 330 -28.31 -3.86 -1.05
C PRO A 330 -27.67 -5.13 -0.49
N GLN A 331 -26.55 -5.53 -1.08
CA GLN A 331 -25.79 -6.71 -0.69
C GLN A 331 -24.79 -6.38 0.41
N SER A 332 -24.53 -7.36 1.29
CA SER A 332 -23.55 -7.21 2.38
C SER A 332 -22.10 -7.09 1.86
N LYS A 333 -21.79 -7.75 0.74
CA LYS A 333 -20.48 -7.74 0.10
C LYS A 333 -20.63 -7.43 -1.38
N LYS A 334 -19.53 -7.00 -2.00
CA LYS A 334 -19.44 -6.86 -3.47
C LYS A 334 -19.56 -8.21 -4.16
N PRO A 335 -19.99 -8.26 -5.44
CA PRO A 335 -20.08 -9.51 -6.18
C PRO A 335 -18.72 -10.27 -6.17
N PRO A 336 -18.72 -11.60 -5.95
CA PRO A 336 -17.50 -12.38 -5.88
C PRO A 336 -16.84 -12.50 -7.25
N VAL A 337 -15.52 -12.66 -7.27
CA VAL A 337 -14.70 -12.76 -8.48
C VAL A 337 -14.20 -14.19 -8.65
N LYS A 338 -14.27 -14.71 -9.88
CA LYS A 338 -13.77 -16.06 -10.18
C LYS A 338 -12.25 -16.05 -10.33
N ALA A 339 -11.58 -16.74 -9.41
CA ALA A 339 -10.15 -16.97 -9.40
C ALA A 339 -9.77 -18.33 -9.99
N ARG A 340 -8.54 -18.44 -10.50
CA ARG A 340 -7.93 -19.73 -10.86
C ARG A 340 -6.94 -20.16 -9.79
N VAL A 341 -6.84 -21.45 -9.53
CA VAL A 341 -5.72 -21.97 -8.73
C VAL A 341 -4.49 -22.06 -9.63
N VAL A 342 -3.42 -21.34 -9.27
CA VAL A 342 -2.17 -21.28 -10.06
C VAL A 342 -1.16 -22.29 -9.51
N MET A 343 -1.02 -22.35 -8.19
CA MET A 343 -0.12 -23.29 -7.52
C MET A 343 -0.82 -23.88 -6.30
N PRO A 344 -1.12 -25.19 -6.29
CA PRO A 344 -1.57 -25.84 -5.08
C PRO A 344 -0.43 -26.01 -4.08
N LYS A 345 -0.77 -26.22 -2.81
CA LYS A 345 0.20 -26.35 -1.72
C LYS A 345 1.23 -27.46 -1.95
N GLY A 346 0.84 -28.58 -2.58
CA GLY A 346 1.71 -29.74 -2.82
C GLY A 346 2.51 -29.71 -4.13
N ALA A 347 2.42 -28.67 -4.96
CA ALA A 347 3.00 -28.69 -6.31
C ALA A 347 4.52 -28.45 -6.39
N ALA A 348 5.14 -27.84 -5.37
CA ALA A 348 6.56 -27.51 -5.38
C ALA A 348 7.27 -28.09 -4.15
N PRO A 349 8.55 -28.50 -4.25
CA PRO A 349 9.32 -28.97 -3.10
C PRO A 349 9.55 -27.82 -2.11
N GLY A 350 8.74 -27.79 -1.06
CA GLY A 350 8.75 -26.76 -0.02
C GLY A 350 7.34 -26.48 0.51
N ASN A 351 7.21 -26.04 1.76
CA ASN A 351 5.91 -25.70 2.35
C ASN A 351 5.46 -24.30 1.89
N PHE A 352 5.21 -24.14 0.59
CA PHE A 352 4.73 -22.88 0.02
C PHE A 352 3.23 -22.71 0.26
N ALA A 353 2.79 -21.46 0.43
CA ALA A 353 1.37 -21.15 0.45
C ALA A 353 0.79 -21.38 -0.96
N PRO A 354 -0.47 -21.86 -1.07
CA PRO A 354 -1.12 -21.95 -2.36
C PRO A 354 -1.34 -20.55 -2.97
N LEU A 355 -1.28 -20.47 -4.31
CA LEU A 355 -1.42 -19.23 -5.07
C LEU A 355 -2.67 -19.23 -5.94
N LEU A 356 -3.38 -18.11 -5.94
CA LEU A 356 -4.55 -17.87 -6.78
C LEU A 356 -4.27 -16.80 -7.84
N GLY A 357 -4.86 -16.93 -9.01
CA GLY A 357 -4.88 -15.92 -10.07
C GLY A 357 -6.21 -15.18 -10.05
N VAL A 358 -6.19 -13.91 -9.67
CA VAL A 358 -7.37 -13.04 -9.49
C VAL A 358 -7.22 -11.80 -10.35
N GLY A 359 -8.10 -11.62 -11.34
CA GLY A 359 -8.10 -10.41 -12.18
C GLY A 359 -6.81 -10.16 -12.99
N GLY A 360 -5.92 -11.16 -13.14
CA GLY A 360 -4.60 -11.00 -13.77
C GLY A 360 -3.43 -10.87 -12.77
N PHE A 361 -3.71 -10.76 -11.47
CA PHE A 361 -2.72 -10.75 -10.40
C PHE A 361 -2.59 -12.13 -9.75
N VAL A 362 -1.38 -12.45 -9.28
CA VAL A 362 -1.12 -13.64 -8.47
C VAL A 362 -1.14 -13.25 -7.01
N VAL A 363 -1.95 -13.95 -6.21
CA VAL A 363 -2.18 -13.64 -4.80
C VAL A 363 -1.93 -14.84 -3.91
N ASP A 364 -1.34 -14.57 -2.74
CA ASP A 364 -1.24 -15.54 -1.66
C ASP A 364 -2.60 -15.72 -0.99
N VAL A 365 -2.90 -16.95 -0.63
CA VAL A 365 -4.10 -17.28 0.15
C VAL A 365 -3.89 -16.89 1.63
N PRO A 366 -4.84 -16.20 2.29
CA PRO A 366 -4.69 -15.82 3.69
C PRO A 366 -4.55 -17.06 4.59
N SER A 367 -3.56 -17.02 5.48
CA SER A 367 -3.38 -18.05 6.51
C SER A 367 -4.29 -17.76 7.70
N GLY A 368 -5.08 -18.74 8.14
CA GLY A 368 -5.94 -18.62 9.32
C GLY A 368 -7.44 -18.63 9.05
N GLU A 369 -7.87 -18.49 7.79
CA GLU A 369 -9.28 -18.61 7.40
C GLU A 369 -9.64 -20.08 7.16
N ASN A 370 -10.70 -20.58 7.82
CA ASN A 370 -10.99 -22.02 7.91
C ASN A 370 -11.14 -22.74 6.57
N SER A 371 -11.64 -22.06 5.54
CA SER A 371 -11.83 -22.61 4.20
C SER A 371 -10.56 -22.73 3.37
N PHE A 372 -9.52 -21.98 3.75
CA PHE A 372 -8.18 -22.07 3.19
C PHE A 372 -7.20 -22.83 4.10
N ASN A 373 -7.61 -23.13 5.35
CA ASN A 373 -6.82 -23.86 6.32
C ASN A 373 -6.74 -25.35 6.01
N LEU A 374 -5.70 -25.73 5.27
CA LEU A 374 -5.38 -27.12 4.91
C LEU A 374 -4.82 -27.97 6.09
N ARG A 375 -4.93 -27.51 7.36
CA ARG A 375 -4.38 -28.21 8.55
C ARG A 375 -5.33 -29.25 9.15
N SER A 376 -6.58 -29.36 8.69
CA SER A 376 -7.53 -30.36 9.18
C SER A 376 -7.36 -31.72 8.48
N SER A 377 -6.19 -32.35 8.64
CA SER A 377 -5.95 -33.72 8.14
C SER A 377 -6.39 -34.81 9.13
N GLY A 378 -6.83 -34.44 10.35
CA GLY A 378 -7.17 -35.41 11.40
C GLY A 378 -8.58 -35.28 12.00
N SER A 379 -9.33 -34.23 11.66
CA SER A 379 -10.72 -34.05 12.09
C SER A 379 -11.59 -33.99 10.84
N ARG A 380 -12.76 -34.64 10.88
CA ARG A 380 -13.75 -34.70 9.78
C ARG A 380 -14.09 -33.27 9.29
N SER A 381 -13.28 -32.73 8.39
CA SER A 381 -13.48 -31.43 7.77
C SER A 381 -14.57 -31.57 6.73
N THR A 382 -15.79 -31.64 7.23
CA THR A 382 -17.05 -31.76 6.49
C THR A 382 -17.51 -30.37 6.01
N GLY A 383 -16.60 -29.56 5.48
CA GLY A 383 -16.91 -28.19 5.04
C GLY A 383 -15.99 -27.72 3.92
N ASN A 384 -16.52 -27.74 2.68
CA ASN A 384 -16.13 -26.93 1.52
C ASN A 384 -14.66 -26.50 1.38
N ALA A 385 -13.74 -27.47 1.34
CA ALA A 385 -12.39 -27.20 0.86
C ALA A 385 -12.43 -26.80 -0.63
N ILE A 386 -11.69 -25.76 -1.00
CA ILE A 386 -11.66 -25.28 -2.39
C ILE A 386 -10.99 -26.34 -3.29
N PRO A 387 -11.66 -26.78 -4.38
CA PRO A 387 -11.10 -27.80 -5.28
C PRO A 387 -9.81 -27.30 -5.93
N GLY A 388 -8.84 -28.20 -6.09
CA GLY A 388 -7.54 -27.91 -6.67
C GLY A 388 -6.54 -27.15 -5.78
N LEU A 389 -6.89 -26.80 -4.52
CA LEU A 389 -5.99 -26.05 -3.63
C LEU A 389 -4.90 -26.92 -2.98
N VAL A 390 -5.22 -28.19 -2.71
CA VAL A 390 -4.29 -29.16 -2.09
C VAL A 390 -3.48 -29.89 -3.17
N ASN A 391 -4.19 -30.49 -4.11
CA ASN A 391 -3.64 -31.33 -5.18
C ASN A 391 -4.06 -30.77 -6.54
N ILE A 392 -3.21 -30.98 -7.55
CA ILE A 392 -3.56 -30.66 -8.94
C ILE A 392 -4.66 -31.64 -9.40
N GLU A 393 -5.70 -31.12 -10.04
CA GLU A 393 -6.80 -31.89 -10.64
C GLU A 393 -6.62 -31.94 -12.16
N PRO A 394 -5.92 -32.95 -12.72
CA PRO A 394 -5.62 -33.01 -14.15
C PRO A 394 -6.86 -33.20 -15.02
N ASP A 395 -7.89 -33.88 -14.50
CA ASP A 395 -9.11 -34.20 -15.24
C ASP A 395 -10.01 -32.98 -15.48
N LYS A 396 -9.78 -31.89 -14.75
CA LYS A 396 -10.61 -30.69 -14.80
C LYS A 396 -10.19 -29.77 -15.94
N VAL A 397 -10.97 -29.76 -17.01
CA VAL A 397 -10.72 -28.91 -18.19
C VAL A 397 -10.62 -27.44 -17.81
N GLY A 398 -9.48 -26.83 -18.15
CA GLY A 398 -9.20 -25.42 -17.86
C GLY A 398 -8.81 -25.12 -16.41
N GLY A 399 -8.56 -26.16 -15.60
CA GLY A 399 -8.07 -26.09 -14.23
C GLY A 399 -9.12 -25.70 -13.19
N SER A 400 -8.76 -25.88 -11.92
CA SER A 400 -9.63 -25.58 -10.79
C SER A 400 -9.82 -24.07 -10.59
N LYS A 401 -11.08 -23.68 -10.34
CA LYS A 401 -11.52 -22.30 -10.20
C LYS A 401 -12.35 -22.17 -8.93
N ALA A 402 -12.24 -21.01 -8.28
CA ALA A 402 -12.94 -20.73 -7.02
C ALA A 402 -13.44 -19.28 -7.03
N TYR A 403 -14.57 -19.02 -6.40
CA TYR A 403 -15.02 -17.65 -6.17
C TYR A 403 -14.37 -17.08 -4.90
N VAL A 404 -13.87 -15.84 -5.00
CA VAL A 404 -13.21 -15.13 -3.90
C VAL A 404 -13.70 -13.69 -3.83
N HIS A 405 -13.68 -13.08 -2.65
CA HIS A 405 -13.87 -11.64 -2.50
C HIS A 405 -12.52 -10.94 -2.35
N PRO A 406 -12.18 -10.00 -3.23
CA PRO A 406 -11.04 -9.10 -3.01
C PRO A 406 -11.36 -8.13 -1.86
N LYS A 407 -10.52 -8.08 -0.84
CA LYS A 407 -10.78 -7.30 0.39
C LYS A 407 -10.03 -5.96 0.43
N SER A 408 -8.73 -6.00 0.21
CA SER A 408 -7.86 -4.83 0.27
C SER A 408 -6.62 -5.06 -0.56
N ALA A 409 -6.04 -4.00 -1.11
CA ALA A 409 -4.81 -4.07 -1.86
C ALA A 409 -3.79 -3.04 -1.37
N SER A 410 -2.51 -3.37 -1.46
CA SER A 410 -1.40 -2.47 -1.14
C SER A 410 -0.25 -2.70 -2.12
N VAL A 411 0.63 -1.71 -2.29
CA VAL A 411 1.80 -1.82 -3.16
C VAL A 411 3.06 -2.00 -2.30
N ASP A 412 3.80 -3.08 -2.57
CA ASP A 412 5.10 -3.40 -1.98
C ASP A 412 6.18 -2.40 -2.46
N PRO A 413 7.29 -2.19 -1.73
CA PRO A 413 8.30 -1.24 -2.16
C PRO A 413 8.98 -1.55 -3.49
N LYS A 414 8.93 -2.81 -3.93
CA LYS A 414 9.39 -3.23 -5.25
C LYS A 414 8.41 -2.92 -6.38
N GLY A 415 7.26 -2.30 -6.09
CA GLY A 415 6.20 -2.01 -7.06
C GLY A 415 5.35 -3.22 -7.42
N ARG A 416 5.22 -4.19 -6.51
CA ARG A 416 4.35 -5.37 -6.67
C ARG A 416 3.04 -5.12 -5.95
N VAL A 417 1.93 -5.51 -6.57
CA VAL A 417 0.60 -5.38 -5.96
C VAL A 417 0.35 -6.59 -5.06
N ILE A 418 0.12 -6.33 -3.78
CA ILE A 418 -0.29 -7.33 -2.80
C ILE A 418 -1.80 -7.18 -2.62
N LEU A 419 -2.55 -8.11 -3.19
CA LEU A 419 -4.00 -8.17 -3.06
C LEU A 419 -4.37 -9.22 -2.00
N LYS A 420 -5.11 -8.80 -0.96
CA LYS A 420 -5.70 -9.70 0.02
C LYS A 420 -7.08 -10.14 -0.46
N VAL A 421 -7.30 -11.45 -0.45
CA VAL A 421 -8.57 -12.07 -0.83
C VAL A 421 -9.13 -12.87 0.33
N GLU A 422 -10.45 -13.02 0.40
CA GLU A 422 -11.18 -13.90 1.32
C GLU A 422 -12.08 -14.85 0.52
N GLN A 423 -12.58 -15.91 1.16
CA GLN A 423 -13.47 -16.85 0.45
C GLN A 423 -14.80 -16.16 0.12
N ALA A 424 -15.35 -16.47 -1.06
CA ALA A 424 -16.68 -16.00 -1.39
C ALA A 424 -17.76 -16.67 -0.53
N ASP A 425 -18.72 -15.87 -0.07
CA ASP A 425 -19.89 -16.41 0.63
C ASP A 425 -20.74 -17.22 -0.37
N PRO A 426 -21.22 -18.42 -0.01
CA PRO A 426 -21.98 -19.27 -0.93
C PRO A 426 -23.26 -18.58 -1.43
N GLU A 427 -23.88 -17.76 -0.59
CA GLU A 427 -25.06 -16.96 -0.95
C GLU A 427 -24.74 -15.92 -2.02
N ALA A 428 -23.61 -15.22 -1.88
CA ALA A 428 -23.16 -14.23 -2.86
C ALA A 428 -22.82 -14.88 -4.21
N VAL A 429 -22.27 -16.10 -4.19
CA VAL A 429 -22.02 -16.89 -5.40
C VAL A 429 -23.33 -17.31 -6.05
N ALA A 430 -24.29 -17.81 -5.27
CA ALA A 430 -25.59 -18.23 -5.77
C ALA A 430 -26.39 -17.05 -6.35
N VAL A 431 -26.33 -15.86 -5.72
CA VAL A 431 -26.92 -14.63 -6.29
C VAL A 431 -26.25 -14.26 -7.61
N LEU A 432 -24.92 -14.31 -7.69
CA LEU A 432 -24.17 -14.00 -8.91
C LEU A 432 -24.48 -14.99 -10.05
N GLU A 433 -24.62 -16.28 -9.74
CA GLU A 433 -24.93 -17.34 -10.72
C GLU A 433 -26.43 -17.48 -11.01
N GLY A 434 -27.29 -16.76 -10.29
CA GLY A 434 -28.75 -16.88 -10.41
C GLY A 434 -29.31 -18.20 -9.88
N ARG A 435 -28.58 -18.89 -8.99
CA ARG A 435 -28.95 -20.20 -8.40
C ARG A 435 -29.35 -20.08 -6.93
N VAL A 436 -30.14 -19.06 -6.60
CA VAL A 436 -30.54 -18.76 -5.21
C VAL A 436 -31.40 -19.90 -4.62
N ASP A 437 -32.10 -20.64 -5.47
CA ASP A 437 -32.93 -21.80 -5.06
C ASP A 437 -32.12 -22.99 -4.53
N GLU A 438 -30.81 -23.05 -4.82
CA GLU A 438 -29.91 -24.15 -4.43
C GLU A 438 -29.25 -23.93 -3.06
N ILE A 439 -29.42 -22.75 -2.45
CA ILE A 439 -28.86 -22.45 -1.12
C ILE A 439 -29.71 -23.18 -0.06
N PRO A 440 -29.14 -24.08 0.76
CA PRO A 440 -29.86 -24.66 1.87
C PRO A 440 -30.31 -23.54 2.81
N ARG A 441 -31.63 -23.34 2.96
CA ARG A 441 -32.14 -22.46 4.02
C ARG A 441 -31.60 -23.01 5.34
N GLN A 442 -30.79 -22.22 6.04
CA GLN A 442 -30.52 -22.51 7.44
C GLN A 442 -31.87 -22.46 8.14
N GLU A 443 -32.42 -23.62 8.49
CA GLU A 443 -33.55 -23.68 9.40
C GLU A 443 -33.11 -22.99 10.67
N ILE A 444 -33.66 -21.80 10.91
CA ILE A 444 -33.58 -21.15 12.20
C ILE A 444 -34.24 -22.17 13.14
N MET A 445 -33.42 -22.93 13.88
CA MET A 445 -33.91 -23.70 15.02
C MET A 445 -34.56 -22.70 15.95
N GLN A 446 -35.88 -22.55 15.82
CA GLN A 446 -36.69 -21.94 16.83
C GLN A 446 -36.42 -22.75 18.08
N THR A 447 -35.69 -22.16 19.03
CA THR A 447 -35.54 -22.68 20.38
C THR A 447 -36.91 -22.66 21.04
N LYS A 448 -37.73 -23.65 20.69
CA LYS A 448 -39.00 -23.93 21.35
C LYS A 448 -38.69 -24.43 22.75
N GLY A 449 -38.81 -23.52 23.72
CA GLY A 449 -39.24 -23.81 25.07
C GLY A 449 -38.20 -24.42 26.01
N LEU A 450 -37.43 -23.56 26.69
CA LEU A 450 -36.91 -23.91 28.03
C LEU A 450 -36.74 -22.68 28.94
N LEU A 451 -37.75 -21.81 28.97
CA LEU A 451 -37.87 -20.73 29.97
C LEU A 451 -39.29 -20.67 30.52
N ALA A 452 -39.69 -21.73 31.21
CA ALA A 452 -40.87 -21.76 32.07
C ALA A 452 -40.45 -22.11 33.51
N ARG A 453 -39.68 -21.22 34.15
CA ARG A 453 -39.69 -21.03 35.61
C ARG A 453 -38.82 -19.83 35.99
N LEU A 454 -39.46 -18.69 36.21
CA LEU A 454 -39.18 -17.78 37.32
C LEU A 454 -40.30 -16.73 37.33
N GLN A 455 -41.23 -16.95 38.24
CA GLN A 455 -42.34 -16.07 38.51
C GLN A 455 -41.83 -14.76 39.13
N HIS A 456 -42.48 -13.67 38.70
CA HIS A 456 -42.76 -12.43 39.43
C HIS A 456 -41.85 -12.00 40.59
N THR A 457 -41.17 -10.86 40.40
CA THR A 457 -41.42 -9.67 41.24
C THR A 457 -41.40 -8.41 40.39
N ARG A 458 -42.46 -7.62 40.50
CA ARG A 458 -42.59 -6.26 39.93
C ARG A 458 -41.84 -5.27 40.82
N SER A 459 -41.18 -4.29 40.21
CA SER A 459 -41.26 -2.88 40.66
C SER A 459 -40.87 -1.94 39.50
N PRO A 460 -41.71 -0.95 39.13
CA PRO A 460 -41.40 0.03 38.11
C PRO A 460 -40.93 1.36 38.73
N ARG A 461 -39.69 1.74 38.44
CA ARG A 461 -39.25 3.15 38.36
C ARG A 461 -38.86 3.33 36.89
N GLY A 462 -39.44 4.18 36.07
CA GLY A 462 -40.01 5.50 36.32
C GLY A 462 -39.23 6.48 35.43
N TYR A 463 -39.88 6.91 34.34
CA TYR A 463 -39.78 8.17 33.57
C TYR A 463 -38.40 8.86 33.38
N GLY A 464 -38.07 9.45 32.23
CA GLY A 464 -38.88 9.80 31.07
C GLY A 464 -38.07 10.60 30.05
N LEU A 465 -38.58 10.65 28.81
CA LEU A 465 -38.19 11.60 27.78
C LEU A 465 -39.43 12.46 27.51
N SER A 466 -39.44 13.67 28.06
CA SER A 466 -40.43 14.71 27.78
C SER A 466 -40.06 15.39 26.46
N VAL A 467 -40.88 15.19 25.44
CA VAL A 467 -40.89 16.03 24.24
C VAL A 467 -41.66 17.30 24.59
N GLY A 468 -40.99 18.45 24.49
CA GLY A 468 -41.60 19.77 24.64
C GLY A 468 -42.30 20.16 23.35
N ASP A 469 -43.58 20.52 23.46
CA ASP A 469 -44.40 21.01 22.38
C ASP A 469 -44.78 22.47 22.68
N PHE A 470 -44.55 23.35 21.72
CA PHE A 470 -44.73 24.81 21.83
C PHE A 470 -46.10 25.20 21.25
N GLY A 471 -46.98 25.68 22.15
CA GLY A 471 -47.92 26.80 22.04
C GLY A 471 -48.70 27.09 20.75
N GLY A 472 -50.02 27.10 20.87
CA GLY A 472 -50.95 27.85 20.02
C GLY A 472 -52.37 27.86 20.60
N GLU A 473 -52.85 29.03 21.02
CA GLU A 473 -54.06 29.32 21.80
C GLU A 473 -55.39 29.25 21.00
N SER A 474 -56.50 29.01 21.75
CA SER A 474 -57.90 29.52 21.62
C SER A 474 -58.63 29.40 20.26
N GLU A 475 -59.92 29.04 20.12
CA GLU A 475 -61.12 29.36 20.90
C GLU A 475 -62.36 28.63 20.30
N THR A 476 -63.40 28.36 21.12
CA THR A 476 -64.85 28.17 20.80
C THR A 476 -65.28 27.11 19.76
N ALA A 477 -66.06 26.06 20.08
CA ALA A 477 -67.46 25.95 20.56
C ALA A 477 -68.43 25.48 19.45
N ASN A 478 -69.25 24.49 19.83
CA ASN A 478 -70.49 24.01 19.22
C ASN A 478 -70.47 23.16 17.92
N LYS A 479 -70.74 21.86 18.16
CA LYS A 479 -71.51 20.92 17.33
C LYS A 479 -72.91 21.46 16.99
N PRO A 480 -73.55 20.95 15.92
CA PRO A 480 -74.32 19.70 16.04
C PRO A 480 -73.63 18.45 15.48
#